data_AF-L8GGN6-F1
#
_entry.id   AF-L8GGN6-F1
#
_cell.length_a   1.000
_cell.length_b   1.000
_cell.length_c   1.000
_cell.angle_alpha   90.00
_cell.angle_beta   90.00
_cell.angle_gamma   90.00
#
_symmetry.space_group_name_H-M   'P 1'
#
loop_
_entity.id
_entity.type
_entity.pdbx_description
1 polymer ?
#
loop_
_entity_poly.entity_id
_entity_poly.type
_entity_poly.pdbx_seq_one_letter_code
_entity_poly.pdbx_strand_id
1 'polypeptide(L)'
;MVEAQTCEPFAQQPSICVAAVPVGPTSTVYVQPNTTQAGVAAAVQQTIIPKPACRSVCDAVINECSAAFAYAGISAALPNCSMTANGLPVFPENSWVFAPGVEVNCSVSVTDLSLIFTEPVCAPHYAPNPYEDVPLACLPECPLPYYNDDQWDALWYLYALFGILTIVVAIFVLPPYFLSPSKWHWPQQMNMWIMFCSAMLGLGNSAPLVFYGNNWRDVVCKNAVSASGQTDSALCTFQAVFQIYWGFAGILWWLFLVAKAALLVNGFKTHMWAEMICAHAYCWGVPFISLTMLLANGKVGSGSPPICNYLVAGAGDDGWWIQSVLLIPEAIVLLIGCCFMTALLYTLIKYEGFKGLRKKGRLLTYLICFLIPNVYLEIFYYVSKTHDNREVDIARWLTCLATNYATGPCEDILTAPNYPAQVVNVLLVASVIFSYMLIFGLKLSVFQWWWALIKGIFTCDFKNFSHWWTDISTSQTSRSTSAAS
;
A
#
# COMPACT_ATOMS: atom_id res chain seq x y z
N MET A 1 -5.59 -12.68 -20.36
CA MET A 1 -6.96 -12.26 -20.71
C MET A 1 -7.87 -13.46 -20.59
N VAL A 2 -8.33 -13.72 -19.38
CA VAL A 2 -9.42 -14.64 -19.07
C VAL A 2 -10.37 -13.76 -18.28
N GLU A 3 -11.55 -13.46 -18.81
CA GLU A 3 -12.63 -12.83 -18.06
C GLU A 3 -12.90 -13.70 -16.84
N ALA A 4 -12.55 -13.20 -15.65
CA ALA A 4 -12.96 -13.79 -14.40
C ALA A 4 -14.48 -13.61 -14.30
N GLN A 5 -15.23 -14.67 -14.60
CA GLN A 5 -16.66 -14.76 -14.34
C GLN A 5 -16.90 -14.55 -12.83
N THR A 6 -17.56 -13.45 -12.51
CA THR A 6 -17.94 -13.03 -11.17
C THR A 6 -19.02 -13.96 -10.60
N CYS A 7 -18.85 -14.36 -9.34
CA CYS A 7 -19.81 -15.16 -8.59
C CYS A 7 -20.13 -14.44 -7.27
N GLU A 8 -20.74 -13.26 -7.27
CA GLU A 8 -21.10 -12.54 -6.04
C GLU A 8 -22.63 -12.33 -5.96
N PRO A 9 -23.39 -13.01 -5.07
CA PRO A 9 -24.84 -12.84 -5.11
C PRO A 9 -25.52 -12.10 -3.96
N PHE A 10 -24.93 -11.87 -2.76
CA PHE A 10 -25.80 -11.47 -1.62
C PHE A 10 -25.38 -10.30 -0.70
N ALA A 11 -24.11 -9.88 -0.57
CA ALA A 11 -23.73 -8.83 0.40
C ALA A 11 -23.64 -7.39 -0.14
N GLN A 12 -23.85 -7.16 -1.43
CA GLN A 12 -23.64 -5.83 -2.07
C GLN A 12 -24.95 -5.13 -2.48
N GLN A 13 -26.06 -5.65 -1.97
CA GLN A 13 -27.38 -5.39 -2.49
C GLN A 13 -28.09 -4.33 -1.63
N PRO A 14 -28.89 -3.42 -2.22
CA PRO A 14 -29.80 -2.56 -1.48
C PRO A 14 -30.55 -3.36 -0.40
N SER A 15 -30.92 -2.74 0.71
CA SER A 15 -31.59 -3.45 1.82
C SER A 15 -32.82 -4.24 1.37
N ILE A 16 -33.56 -3.76 0.36
CA ILE A 16 -34.67 -4.47 -0.27
C ILE A 16 -34.25 -5.76 -0.98
N CYS A 17 -33.05 -5.78 -1.55
CA CYS A 17 -32.50 -6.89 -2.32
C CYS A 17 -32.03 -8.01 -1.40
N VAL A 18 -31.44 -7.68 -0.24
CA VAL A 18 -31.09 -8.66 0.81
C VAL A 18 -32.34 -9.23 1.49
N ALA A 19 -33.36 -8.40 1.72
CA ALA A 19 -34.64 -8.82 2.32
C ALA A 19 -35.50 -9.71 1.40
N ALA A 20 -35.24 -9.69 0.09
CA ALA A 20 -36.00 -10.42 -0.92
C ALA A 20 -35.44 -11.80 -1.26
N VAL A 21 -34.21 -12.11 -0.83
CA VAL A 21 -33.73 -13.48 -0.74
C VAL A 21 -34.71 -14.23 0.16
N PRO A 22 -35.27 -15.38 -0.25
CA PRO A 22 -36.44 -15.95 0.41
C PRO A 22 -36.11 -16.31 1.86
N VAL A 23 -36.38 -15.39 2.77
CA VAL A 23 -36.64 -15.71 4.16
C VAL A 23 -37.87 -16.59 4.08
N GLY A 24 -37.69 -17.90 4.29
CA GLY A 24 -38.81 -18.84 4.30
C GLY A 24 -39.97 -18.23 5.11
N PRO A 25 -41.21 -18.37 4.65
CA PRO A 25 -42.32 -17.57 5.14
C PRO A 25 -42.51 -17.78 6.66
N THR A 26 -42.13 -16.79 7.47
CA THR A 26 -42.27 -16.82 8.93
C THR A 26 -43.46 -16.03 9.45
N SER A 27 -44.32 -15.49 8.57
CA SER A 27 -45.55 -14.81 8.96
C SER A 27 -46.67 -15.82 9.23
N THR A 28 -46.89 -16.12 10.51
CA THR A 28 -47.93 -17.03 11.01
C THR A 28 -49.30 -16.35 11.02
N VAL A 29 -50.31 -16.94 10.39
CA VAL A 29 -51.72 -16.52 10.49
C VAL A 29 -52.51 -17.57 11.25
N TYR A 30 -53.21 -17.14 12.30
CA TYR A 30 -54.09 -17.99 13.09
C TYR A 30 -55.49 -18.00 12.47
N VAL A 31 -55.89 -19.11 11.85
CA VAL A 31 -57.28 -19.31 11.47
C VAL A 31 -58.02 -19.90 12.66
N GLN A 32 -58.91 -19.13 13.29
CA GLN A 32 -59.84 -19.70 14.27
C GLN A 32 -60.94 -20.47 13.53
N PRO A 33 -61.20 -21.74 13.86
CA PRO A 33 -62.35 -22.45 13.35
C PRO A 33 -63.63 -21.77 13.87
N ASN A 34 -64.53 -21.41 12.95
CA ASN A 34 -65.85 -20.87 13.30
C ASN A 34 -66.70 -22.00 13.90
N THR A 35 -66.56 -22.24 15.21
CA THR A 35 -67.35 -23.26 15.93
C THR A 35 -68.72 -22.72 16.27
N THR A 36 -69.69 -22.93 15.38
CA THR A 36 -71.11 -23.01 15.74
C THR A 36 -71.57 -24.48 15.63
N GLN A 37 -70.96 -25.37 16.41
CA GLN A 37 -71.61 -26.64 16.77
C GLN A 37 -70.98 -27.22 18.04
N ALA A 38 -71.85 -27.47 19.02
CA ALA A 38 -71.49 -27.87 20.37
C ALA A 38 -70.98 -29.31 20.42
N GLY A 39 -69.92 -29.51 21.22
CA GLY A 39 -69.77 -30.75 21.98
C GLY A 39 -68.89 -31.85 21.39
N VAL A 40 -67.73 -31.54 20.81
CA VAL A 40 -66.58 -32.47 20.78
C VAL A 40 -65.31 -31.64 20.91
N ALA A 41 -64.40 -32.01 21.83
CA ALA A 41 -63.07 -31.43 21.93
C ALA A 41 -62.25 -31.83 20.69
N ALA A 42 -62.48 -31.12 19.57
CA ALA A 42 -61.66 -31.25 18.37
C ALA A 42 -60.32 -30.58 18.65
N ALA A 43 -59.24 -31.36 18.54
CA ALA A 43 -57.89 -30.81 18.53
C ALA A 43 -57.82 -29.74 17.42
N VAL A 44 -57.62 -28.48 17.82
CA VAL A 44 -57.43 -27.38 16.87
C VAL A 44 -56.07 -27.60 16.21
N GLN A 45 -56.07 -28.27 15.07
CA GLN A 45 -54.88 -28.41 14.26
C GLN A 45 -54.62 -27.05 13.61
N GLN A 46 -53.81 -26.23 14.28
CA GLN A 46 -53.37 -24.93 13.78
C GLN A 46 -52.59 -25.15 12.49
N THR A 47 -53.24 -24.93 11.36
CA THR A 47 -52.58 -24.95 10.06
C THR A 47 -51.98 -23.57 9.85
N ILE A 48 -50.67 -23.47 10.03
CA ILE A 48 -49.91 -22.27 9.74
C ILE A 48 -49.93 -22.10 8.21
N ILE A 49 -50.73 -21.15 7.72
CA ILE A 49 -50.70 -20.78 6.29
C ILE A 49 -49.64 -19.68 6.14
N PRO A 50 -48.50 -19.97 5.48
CA PRO A 50 -47.52 -18.94 5.18
C PRO A 50 -48.14 -17.88 4.26
N LYS A 51 -48.06 -16.61 4.64
CA LYS A 51 -48.46 -15.51 3.76
C LYS A 51 -47.34 -15.21 2.75
N PRO A 52 -47.62 -15.24 1.44
CA PRO A 52 -46.64 -14.83 0.44
C PRO A 52 -46.45 -13.30 0.44
N ALA A 53 -45.29 -12.84 -0.04
CA ALA A 53 -45.03 -11.44 -0.33
C ALA A 53 -45.86 -10.97 -1.54
N CYS A 54 -46.24 -9.69 -1.57
CA CYS A 54 -46.99 -9.14 -2.70
C CYS A 54 -46.10 -9.03 -3.95
N ARG A 55 -46.72 -9.06 -5.14
CA ARG A 55 -46.03 -8.83 -6.43
C ARG A 55 -45.27 -7.51 -6.47
N SER A 56 -45.82 -6.47 -5.84
CA SER A 56 -45.17 -5.15 -5.74
C SER A 56 -43.80 -5.20 -5.06
N VAL A 57 -43.59 -6.10 -4.09
CA VAL A 57 -42.29 -6.32 -3.46
C VAL A 57 -41.33 -6.98 -4.45
N CYS A 58 -41.79 -7.99 -5.18
CA CYS A 58 -40.97 -8.64 -6.21
C CYS A 58 -40.60 -7.67 -7.35
N ASP A 59 -41.54 -6.86 -7.83
CA ASP A 59 -41.28 -5.88 -8.88
C ASP A 59 -40.33 -4.78 -8.39
N ALA A 60 -40.44 -4.34 -7.13
CA ALA A 60 -39.49 -3.41 -6.52
C ALA A 60 -38.06 -3.99 -6.47
N VAL A 61 -37.93 -5.27 -6.12
CA VAL A 61 -36.65 -6.00 -6.13
C VAL A 61 -36.08 -6.10 -7.54
N ILE A 62 -36.89 -6.44 -8.55
CA ILE A 62 -36.40 -6.42 -9.94
C ILE A 62 -35.91 -5.03 -10.31
N ASN A 63 -36.69 -3.99 -10.02
CA ASN A 63 -36.37 -2.62 -10.42
C ASN A 63 -35.08 -2.11 -9.74
N GLU A 64 -34.92 -2.33 -8.44
CA GLU A 64 -33.77 -1.83 -7.68
C GLU A 64 -32.52 -2.71 -7.83
N CYS A 65 -32.68 -4.04 -7.92
CA CYS A 65 -31.56 -4.96 -7.92
C CYS A 65 -31.07 -5.36 -9.33
N SER A 66 -31.85 -5.11 -10.39
CA SER A 66 -31.51 -5.57 -11.74
C SER A 66 -30.14 -5.09 -12.23
N ALA A 67 -29.77 -3.84 -11.96
CA ALA A 67 -28.46 -3.28 -12.33
C ALA A 67 -27.31 -4.01 -11.61
N ALA A 68 -27.44 -4.27 -10.30
CA ALA A 68 -26.44 -4.99 -9.52
C ALA A 68 -26.30 -6.46 -9.97
N PHE A 69 -27.42 -7.16 -10.20
CA PHE A 69 -27.41 -8.54 -10.70
C PHE A 69 -26.87 -8.65 -12.14
N ALA A 70 -27.17 -7.66 -12.99
CA ALA A 70 -26.60 -7.57 -14.33
C ALA A 70 -25.10 -7.30 -14.31
N TYR A 71 -24.65 -6.37 -13.46
CA TYR A 71 -23.24 -6.10 -13.22
C TYR A 71 -22.48 -7.34 -12.73
N ALA A 72 -23.08 -8.10 -11.82
CA ALA A 72 -22.52 -9.34 -11.29
C ALA A 72 -22.69 -10.55 -12.24
N GLY A 73 -23.28 -10.40 -13.43
CA GLY A 73 -23.45 -11.48 -14.39
C GLY A 73 -24.42 -12.59 -13.98
N ILE A 74 -25.25 -12.34 -12.96
CA ILE A 74 -26.17 -13.31 -12.35
C ILE A 74 -27.64 -12.91 -12.51
N SER A 75 -28.01 -12.18 -13.57
CA SER A 75 -29.38 -11.72 -13.80
C SER A 75 -30.44 -12.84 -13.76
N ALA A 76 -30.07 -14.08 -14.03
CA ALA A 76 -30.95 -15.25 -13.93
C ALA A 76 -31.38 -15.60 -12.50
N ALA A 77 -30.69 -15.08 -11.48
CA ALA A 77 -31.01 -15.27 -10.07
C ALA A 77 -32.08 -14.27 -9.55
N LEU A 78 -32.46 -13.27 -10.36
CA LEU A 78 -33.57 -12.37 -10.01
C LEU A 78 -34.89 -13.16 -9.89
N PRO A 79 -35.75 -12.82 -8.93
CA PRO A 79 -37.02 -13.51 -8.75
C PRO A 79 -37.92 -13.31 -9.99
N ASN A 80 -38.59 -14.37 -10.42
CA ASN A 80 -39.59 -14.25 -11.47
C ASN A 80 -40.95 -13.89 -10.84
N CYS A 81 -41.35 -12.63 -10.90
CA CYS A 81 -42.61 -12.13 -10.33
C CYS A 81 -43.87 -12.71 -10.99
N SER A 82 -43.73 -13.38 -12.14
CA SER A 82 -44.81 -14.10 -12.82
C SER A 82 -44.81 -15.61 -12.56
N MET A 83 -43.93 -16.10 -11.68
CA MET A 83 -43.84 -17.54 -11.37
C MET A 83 -45.14 -18.03 -10.71
N THR A 84 -45.57 -19.22 -11.14
CA THR A 84 -46.68 -19.95 -10.52
C THR A 84 -46.16 -21.27 -9.96
N ALA A 85 -46.66 -21.67 -8.79
CA ALA A 85 -46.40 -22.97 -8.17
C ALA A 85 -47.75 -23.65 -7.91
N ASN A 86 -47.94 -24.86 -8.44
CA ASN A 86 -49.21 -25.59 -8.36
C ASN A 86 -50.43 -24.80 -8.90
N GLY A 87 -50.23 -23.97 -9.93
CA GLY A 87 -51.29 -23.15 -10.54
C GLY A 87 -51.66 -21.88 -9.75
N LEU A 88 -50.97 -21.60 -8.64
CA LEU A 88 -51.16 -20.40 -7.84
C LEU A 88 -49.96 -19.45 -8.00
N PRO A 89 -50.17 -18.13 -8.03
CA PRO A 89 -49.08 -17.18 -8.13
C PRO A 89 -48.21 -17.24 -6.88
N VAL A 90 -46.88 -17.33 -7.07
CA VAL A 90 -45.93 -17.26 -5.95
C VAL A 90 -45.94 -15.86 -5.33
N PHE A 91 -46.16 -14.84 -6.16
CA PHE A 91 -46.28 -13.43 -5.75
C PHE A 91 -47.65 -12.86 -6.21
N PRO A 92 -48.69 -12.91 -5.38
CA PRO A 92 -50.01 -12.37 -5.72
C PRO A 92 -50.01 -10.83 -5.72
N GLU A 93 -50.87 -10.20 -6.54
CA GLU A 93 -50.92 -8.73 -6.65
C GLU A 93 -51.32 -8.05 -5.34
N ASN A 94 -52.38 -8.54 -4.69
CA ASN A 94 -52.89 -8.02 -3.40
C ASN A 94 -53.40 -9.14 -2.48
N SER A 95 -54.02 -10.16 -3.06
CA SER A 95 -54.60 -11.31 -2.37
C SER A 95 -54.62 -12.54 -3.28
N TRP A 96 -54.83 -13.72 -2.70
CA TRP A 96 -55.02 -14.97 -3.45
C TRP A 96 -56.04 -15.87 -2.77
N VAL A 97 -56.71 -16.69 -3.57
CA VAL A 97 -57.69 -17.67 -3.10
C VAL A 97 -56.97 -18.98 -2.83
N PHE A 98 -56.71 -19.28 -1.55
CA PHE A 98 -56.05 -20.52 -1.14
C PHE A 98 -56.97 -21.74 -1.28
N ALA A 99 -58.25 -21.53 -0.96
CA ALA A 99 -59.32 -22.52 -1.09
C ALA A 99 -60.62 -21.78 -1.42
N PRO A 100 -61.64 -22.45 -2.00
CA PRO A 100 -62.93 -21.81 -2.28
C PRO A 100 -63.48 -21.09 -1.04
N GLY A 101 -63.62 -19.77 -1.12
CA GLY A 101 -64.11 -18.92 -0.03
C GLY A 101 -63.06 -18.46 1.01
N VAL A 102 -61.77 -18.79 0.83
CA VAL A 102 -60.68 -18.34 1.71
C VAL A 102 -59.70 -17.48 0.92
N GLU A 103 -59.85 -16.16 1.06
CA GLU A 103 -58.95 -15.17 0.49
C GLU A 103 -57.90 -14.76 1.53
N VAL A 104 -56.63 -14.83 1.15
CA VAL A 104 -55.50 -14.47 2.02
C VAL A 104 -54.80 -13.27 1.41
N ASN A 105 -54.72 -12.16 2.16
CA ASN A 105 -53.93 -10.99 1.77
C ASN A 105 -52.44 -11.30 1.90
N CYS A 106 -51.64 -10.77 0.97
CA CYS A 106 -50.18 -10.82 1.08
C CYS A 106 -49.71 -10.03 2.31
N SER A 107 -48.58 -10.45 2.90
CA SER A 107 -48.19 -9.99 4.24
C SER A 107 -47.46 -8.65 4.29
N VAL A 108 -46.89 -8.17 3.18
CA VAL A 108 -45.95 -7.05 3.19
C VAL A 108 -46.12 -6.18 1.94
N SER A 109 -46.43 -4.90 2.13
CA SER A 109 -46.46 -3.90 1.06
C SER A 109 -45.11 -3.19 0.94
N VAL A 110 -44.79 -2.63 -0.23
CA VAL A 110 -43.54 -1.88 -0.48
C VAL A 110 -43.37 -0.70 0.50
N THR A 111 -44.48 -0.05 0.85
CA THR A 111 -44.53 1.04 1.82
C THR A 111 -44.05 0.63 3.21
N ASP A 112 -44.32 -0.61 3.63
CA ASP A 112 -43.87 -1.12 4.93
C ASP A 112 -42.38 -1.48 4.92
N LEU A 113 -41.83 -1.87 3.75
CA LEU A 113 -40.40 -2.17 3.61
C LEU A 113 -39.52 -0.92 3.67
N SER A 114 -39.97 0.19 3.08
CA SER A 114 -39.22 1.46 3.04
C SER A 114 -39.00 2.10 4.42
N LEU A 115 -39.78 1.71 5.44
CA LEU A 115 -39.68 2.21 6.81
C LEU A 115 -38.66 1.47 7.68
N ILE A 116 -38.22 0.27 7.27
CA ILE A 116 -37.43 -0.63 8.14
C ILE A 116 -35.92 -0.52 7.86
N PHE A 117 -35.51 -0.09 6.67
CA PHE A 117 -34.10 -0.07 6.28
C PHE A 117 -33.69 1.28 5.70
N THR A 118 -33.35 2.24 6.57
CA THR A 118 -32.83 3.56 6.14
C THR A 118 -31.33 3.54 5.82
N GLU A 119 -30.59 2.53 6.26
CA GLU A 119 -29.16 2.36 5.96
C GLU A 119 -28.87 0.94 5.46
N PRO A 120 -27.99 0.78 4.45
CA PRO A 120 -27.59 -0.53 3.97
C PRO A 120 -26.79 -1.27 5.06
N VAL A 121 -27.23 -2.48 5.39
CA VAL A 121 -26.49 -3.36 6.32
C VAL A 121 -25.41 -4.08 5.50
N CYS A 122 -24.17 -3.63 5.63
CA CYS A 122 -23.03 -4.23 4.95
C CYS A 122 -22.43 -5.40 5.73
N ALA A 123 -21.89 -6.39 5.01
CA ALA A 123 -21.14 -7.49 5.62
C ALA A 123 -19.82 -6.97 6.26
N PRO A 124 -19.19 -7.71 7.21
CA PRO A 124 -17.85 -7.42 7.67
C PRO A 124 -16.89 -7.15 6.51
N HIS A 125 -16.04 -6.14 6.68
CA HIS A 125 -15.11 -5.67 5.66
C HIS A 125 -15.75 -5.00 4.43
N TYR A 126 -17.02 -4.65 4.52
CA TYR A 126 -17.70 -3.75 3.60
C TYR A 126 -18.21 -2.52 4.33
N ALA A 127 -18.20 -1.38 3.65
CA ALA A 127 -18.80 -0.15 4.13
C ALA A 127 -19.85 0.36 3.12
N PRO A 128 -20.82 1.18 3.58
CA PRO A 128 -21.82 1.77 2.71
C PRO A 128 -21.17 2.50 1.54
N ASN A 129 -21.67 2.25 0.34
CA ASN A 129 -21.16 2.90 -0.86
C ASN A 129 -21.49 4.41 -0.82
N PRO A 130 -20.48 5.30 -0.80
CA PRO A 130 -20.70 6.75 -0.83
C PRO A 130 -20.90 7.30 -2.26
N TYR A 131 -20.81 6.45 -3.29
CA TYR A 131 -20.86 6.84 -4.70
C TYR A 131 -22.23 6.51 -5.31
N GLU A 132 -22.99 7.54 -5.69
CA GLU A 132 -24.33 7.41 -6.28
C GLU A 132 -24.30 6.75 -7.69
N ASP A 133 -23.16 6.82 -8.37
CA ASP A 133 -22.97 6.31 -9.74
C ASP A 133 -22.65 4.81 -9.79
N VAL A 134 -22.30 4.20 -8.66
CA VAL A 134 -22.03 2.76 -8.56
C VAL A 134 -23.28 2.06 -7.99
N PRO A 135 -23.92 1.13 -8.72
CA PRO A 135 -25.19 0.52 -8.33
C PRO A 135 -25.09 -0.49 -7.17
N LEU A 136 -23.95 -0.52 -6.46
CA LEU A 136 -23.69 -1.41 -5.34
C LEU A 136 -23.97 -0.67 -4.03
N ALA A 137 -24.69 -1.28 -3.10
CA ALA A 137 -25.02 -0.63 -1.82
C ALA A 137 -23.83 -0.62 -0.85
N CYS A 138 -22.92 -1.59 -0.99
CA CYS A 138 -21.77 -1.77 -0.14
C CYS A 138 -20.53 -2.02 -0.99
N LEU A 139 -19.40 -1.43 -0.60
CA LEU A 139 -18.09 -1.61 -1.24
C LEU A 139 -17.07 -2.13 -0.21
N PRO A 140 -16.01 -2.83 -0.65
CA PRO A 140 -14.94 -3.27 0.25
C PRO A 140 -14.37 -2.10 1.05
N GLU A 141 -14.07 -2.32 2.32
CA GLU A 141 -13.54 -1.28 3.19
C GLU A 141 -12.10 -0.89 2.85
N CYS A 142 -11.72 0.33 3.23
CA CYS A 142 -10.36 0.82 3.19
C CYS A 142 -9.75 0.90 4.62
N PRO A 143 -8.52 0.40 4.83
CA PRO A 143 -7.74 -0.35 3.85
C PRO A 143 -8.35 -1.72 3.59
N LEU A 144 -7.91 -2.35 2.50
CA LEU A 144 -8.22 -3.75 2.30
C LEU A 144 -7.66 -4.59 3.48
N PRO A 145 -8.41 -5.59 3.97
CA PRO A 145 -8.10 -6.35 5.17
C PRO A 145 -7.01 -7.41 4.93
N TYR A 146 -5.90 -7.02 4.31
CA TYR A 146 -4.71 -7.87 4.14
C TYR A 146 -4.04 -8.23 5.45
N TYR A 147 -4.13 -7.30 6.40
CA TYR A 147 -3.54 -7.38 7.72
C TYR A 147 -4.59 -6.97 8.73
N ASN A 148 -4.49 -7.51 9.94
CA ASN A 148 -5.27 -6.99 11.06
C ASN A 148 -4.71 -5.63 11.52
N ASP A 149 -5.45 -4.90 12.35
CA ASP A 149 -5.07 -3.56 12.79
C ASP A 149 -3.71 -3.55 13.53
N ASP A 150 -3.43 -4.56 14.35
CA ASP A 150 -2.13 -4.67 15.05
C ASP A 150 -0.95 -4.78 14.08
N GLN A 151 -1.13 -5.53 12.99
CA GLN A 151 -0.12 -5.70 11.95
C GLN A 151 0.08 -4.40 11.15
N TRP A 152 -1.02 -3.69 10.84
CA TRP A 152 -0.97 -2.37 10.21
C TRP A 152 -0.24 -1.35 11.10
N ASP A 153 -0.61 -1.27 12.38
CA ASP A 153 0.03 -0.42 13.37
C ASP A 153 1.52 -0.74 13.49
N ALA A 154 1.87 -2.03 13.60
CA ALA A 154 3.26 -2.45 13.68
C ALA A 154 4.08 -2.01 12.46
N LEU A 155 3.57 -2.20 11.24
CA LEU A 155 4.25 -1.75 10.03
C LEU A 155 4.35 -0.22 10.00
N TRP A 156 3.28 0.49 10.33
CA TRP A 156 3.26 1.96 10.42
C TRP A 156 4.34 2.50 11.36
N TYR A 157 4.41 1.95 12.57
CA TYR A 157 5.42 2.33 13.55
C TYR A 157 6.83 1.96 13.12
N LEU A 158 7.04 0.81 12.49
CA LEU A 158 8.36 0.42 12.00
C LEU A 158 8.87 1.39 10.93
N TYR A 159 8.03 1.74 9.93
CA TYR A 159 8.39 2.74 8.92
C TYR A 159 8.74 4.09 9.54
N ALA A 160 7.90 4.57 10.45
CA ALA A 160 8.11 5.86 11.08
C ALA A 160 9.34 5.85 12.01
N LEU A 161 9.54 4.79 12.80
CA LEU A 161 10.71 4.62 13.67
C LEU A 161 12.01 4.65 12.87
N PHE A 162 12.11 3.86 11.81
CA PHE A 162 13.31 3.85 10.98
C PHE A 162 13.46 5.15 10.20
N GLY A 163 12.36 5.80 9.78
CA GLY A 163 12.37 7.14 9.21
C GLY A 163 12.99 8.18 10.16
N ILE A 164 12.54 8.22 11.41
CA ILE A 164 13.06 9.11 12.46
C ILE A 164 14.54 8.82 12.73
N LEU A 165 14.91 7.54 12.90
CA LEU A 165 16.31 7.15 13.10
C LEU A 165 17.20 7.61 11.94
N THR A 166 16.69 7.54 10.70
CA THR A 166 17.39 8.03 9.52
C THR A 166 17.64 9.53 9.59
N ILE A 167 16.62 10.30 9.94
CA ILE A 167 16.72 11.75 10.06
C ILE A 167 17.72 12.11 11.16
N VAL A 168 17.68 11.44 12.31
CA VAL A 168 18.63 11.65 13.41
C VAL A 168 20.07 11.38 12.97
N VAL A 169 20.30 10.24 12.29
CA VAL A 169 21.62 9.90 11.74
C VAL A 169 22.05 10.93 10.68
N ALA A 170 21.13 11.37 9.81
CA ALA A 170 21.43 12.36 8.79
C ALA A 170 21.76 13.72 9.39
N ILE A 171 21.04 14.18 10.42
CA ILE A 171 21.36 15.41 11.17
C ILE A 171 22.74 15.30 11.82
N PHE A 172 23.15 14.11 12.27
CA PHE A 172 24.49 13.92 12.82
C PHE A 172 25.57 13.90 11.73
N VAL A 173 25.31 13.31 10.57
CA VAL A 173 26.35 13.09 9.55
C VAL A 173 26.43 14.22 8.54
N LEU A 174 25.32 14.76 8.02
CA LEU A 174 25.30 15.70 6.91
C LEU A 174 25.88 17.10 7.23
N PRO A 175 25.66 17.72 8.40
CA PRO A 175 26.20 19.06 8.67
C PRO A 175 27.73 19.15 8.57
N PRO A 176 28.53 18.21 9.12
CA PRO A 176 29.97 18.17 8.86
C PRO A 176 30.35 18.12 7.38
N TYR A 177 29.49 17.55 6.52
CA TYR A 177 29.72 17.47 5.08
C TYR A 177 29.41 18.80 4.39
N PHE A 178 28.25 19.40 4.68
CA PHE A 178 27.85 20.69 4.10
C PHE A 178 28.71 21.86 4.57
N LEU A 179 29.12 21.86 5.84
CA LEU A 179 29.86 22.98 6.44
C LEU A 179 31.39 22.86 6.27
N SER A 180 31.88 21.77 5.68
CA SER A 180 33.31 21.59 5.39
C SER A 180 33.56 21.17 3.93
N PRO A 181 33.14 21.99 2.94
CA PRO A 181 33.20 21.61 1.52
C PRO A 181 34.63 21.29 1.05
N SER A 182 35.65 21.88 1.65
CA SER A 182 37.07 21.64 1.34
C SER A 182 37.55 20.22 1.63
N LYS A 183 36.84 19.43 2.45
CA LYS A 183 37.23 18.04 2.76
C LYS A 183 36.61 17.03 1.81
N TRP A 184 35.54 17.41 1.12
CA TRP A 184 34.70 16.47 0.39
C TRP A 184 34.83 16.75 -1.09
N HIS A 185 35.81 16.08 -1.70
CA HIS A 185 36.02 16.13 -3.14
C HIS A 185 35.25 15.03 -3.84
N TRP A 186 34.95 15.22 -5.12
CA TRP A 186 34.43 14.16 -5.98
C TRP A 186 35.39 12.96 -5.97
N PRO A 187 34.93 11.73 -5.70
CA PRO A 187 33.54 11.25 -5.66
C PRO A 187 32.91 11.14 -4.27
N GLN A 188 33.60 11.54 -3.20
CA GLN A 188 33.09 11.37 -1.83
C GLN A 188 31.79 12.13 -1.59
N GLN A 189 31.56 13.23 -2.31
CA GLN A 189 30.31 13.99 -2.31
C GLN A 189 29.09 13.13 -2.73
N MET A 190 29.27 12.09 -3.56
CA MET A 190 28.16 11.20 -3.92
C MET A 190 27.56 10.51 -2.69
N ASN A 191 28.40 10.08 -1.73
CA ASN A 191 27.89 9.48 -0.49
C ASN A 191 27.03 10.46 0.30
N MET A 192 27.38 11.75 0.30
CA MET A 192 26.58 12.79 0.94
C MET A 192 25.20 12.90 0.27
N TRP A 193 25.15 12.89 -1.06
CA TRP A 193 23.88 12.94 -1.78
C TRP A 193 23.00 11.71 -1.55
N ILE A 194 23.57 10.51 -1.49
CA ILE A 194 22.78 9.31 -1.16
C ILE A 194 22.26 9.38 0.29
N MET A 195 23.08 9.86 1.24
CA MET A 195 22.62 10.10 2.62
C MET A 195 21.52 11.17 2.67
N PHE A 196 21.63 12.22 1.87
CA PHE A 196 20.60 13.26 1.77
C PHE A 196 19.29 12.69 1.21
N CYS A 197 19.35 11.89 0.14
CA CYS A 197 18.19 11.19 -0.39
C CYS A 197 17.55 10.27 0.67
N SER A 198 18.37 9.52 1.41
CA SER A 198 17.90 8.65 2.50
C SER A 198 17.26 9.45 3.64
N ALA A 199 17.80 10.61 3.99
CA ALA A 199 17.23 11.51 5.00
C ALA A 199 15.85 12.01 4.59
N MET A 200 15.70 12.40 3.32
CA MET A 200 14.42 12.83 2.77
C MET A 200 13.43 11.66 2.71
N LEU A 201 13.87 10.47 2.28
CA LEU A 201 13.06 9.26 2.35
C LEU A 201 12.56 8.98 3.79
N GLY A 202 13.46 9.13 4.76
CA GLY A 202 13.13 9.03 6.18
C GLY A 202 12.08 10.05 6.62
N LEU A 203 12.20 11.30 6.17
CA LEU A 203 11.20 12.36 6.40
C LEU A 203 9.84 11.98 5.83
N GLY A 204 9.79 11.49 4.60
CA GLY A 204 8.55 10.99 3.98
C GLY A 204 7.91 9.86 4.80
N ASN A 205 8.70 8.91 5.29
CA ASN A 205 8.22 7.79 6.11
C ASN A 205 7.73 8.20 7.50
N SER A 206 8.38 9.17 8.14
CA SER A 206 8.01 9.59 9.50
C SER A 206 6.95 10.68 9.56
N ALA A 207 6.83 11.50 8.51
CA ALA A 207 5.94 12.67 8.52
C ALA A 207 4.49 12.32 8.88
N PRO A 208 3.88 11.26 8.33
CA PRO A 208 2.51 10.90 8.69
C PRO A 208 2.31 10.63 10.20
N LEU A 209 3.22 9.87 10.83
CA LEU A 209 3.17 9.63 12.29
C LEU A 209 3.36 10.94 13.07
N VAL A 210 4.30 11.80 12.63
CA VAL A 210 4.60 13.06 13.32
C VAL A 210 3.42 14.05 13.26
N PHE A 211 2.71 14.12 12.13
CA PHE A 211 1.64 15.09 11.92
C PHE A 211 0.24 14.57 12.32
N TYR A 212 -0.04 13.28 12.18
CA TYR A 212 -1.38 12.69 12.41
C TYR A 212 -1.41 11.62 13.52
N GLY A 213 -0.26 11.32 14.13
CA GLY A 213 -0.18 10.31 15.18
C GLY A 213 -0.55 8.92 14.67
N ASN A 214 -1.40 8.23 15.42
CA ASN A 214 -1.76 6.83 15.16
C ASN A 214 -2.86 6.66 14.10
N ASN A 215 -3.35 7.75 13.50
CA ASN A 215 -4.44 7.70 12.54
C ASN A 215 -3.95 7.40 11.12
N TRP A 216 -3.28 6.26 10.93
CA TRP A 216 -2.77 5.86 9.61
C TRP A 216 -3.91 5.66 8.59
N ARG A 217 -5.10 5.24 9.05
CA ARG A 217 -6.30 5.10 8.21
C ARG A 217 -6.67 6.41 7.51
N ASP A 218 -6.61 7.55 8.21
CA ASP A 218 -6.92 8.87 7.65
C ASP A 218 -5.89 9.32 6.58
N VAL A 219 -4.70 8.74 6.59
CA VAL A 219 -3.67 9.01 5.57
C VAL A 219 -3.89 8.11 4.36
N VAL A 220 -4.09 6.81 4.60
CA VAL A 220 -4.17 5.75 3.58
C VAL A 220 -5.52 5.74 2.86
N CYS A 221 -6.60 6.20 3.51
CA CYS A 221 -7.97 6.12 3.00
C CYS A 221 -8.62 7.50 2.91
N LYS A 222 -9.27 7.76 1.78
CA LYS A 222 -10.08 8.97 1.57
C LYS A 222 -11.38 8.90 2.37
N ASN A 223 -11.99 7.73 2.39
CA ASN A 223 -13.22 7.42 3.11
C ASN A 223 -13.22 5.92 3.47
N ALA A 224 -14.35 5.42 3.96
CA ALA A 224 -14.47 4.03 4.41
C ALA A 224 -14.24 2.98 3.29
N VAL A 225 -14.29 3.33 2.00
CA VAL A 225 -14.24 2.37 0.88
C VAL A 225 -13.15 2.66 -0.15
N SER A 226 -12.55 3.85 -0.12
CA SER A 226 -11.61 4.30 -1.16
C SER A 226 -10.25 4.67 -0.58
N ALA A 227 -9.20 4.19 -1.25
CA ALA A 227 -7.84 4.59 -0.98
C ALA A 227 -7.63 6.08 -1.29
N SER A 228 -6.78 6.73 -0.50
CA SER A 228 -6.37 8.11 -0.73
C SER A 228 -5.60 8.24 -2.04
N GLY A 229 -6.11 9.06 -2.97
CA GLY A 229 -5.38 9.51 -4.14
C GLY A 229 -4.62 10.80 -3.89
N GLN A 230 -3.95 11.30 -4.94
CA GLN A 230 -3.13 12.51 -4.86
C GLN A 230 -3.90 13.77 -4.45
N THR A 231 -5.22 13.81 -4.69
CA THR A 231 -6.10 14.95 -4.40
C THR A 231 -6.77 14.88 -3.03
N ASP A 232 -6.79 13.71 -2.40
CA ASP A 232 -7.62 13.47 -1.22
C ASP A 232 -6.85 13.63 0.09
N SER A 233 -5.60 13.17 0.13
CA SER A 233 -4.74 13.28 1.31
C SER A 233 -3.38 13.88 0.95
N ALA A 234 -3.16 15.13 1.33
CA ALA A 234 -1.91 15.83 1.09
C ALA A 234 -0.70 15.10 1.73
N LEU A 235 -0.89 14.45 2.88
CA LEU A 235 0.16 13.67 3.53
C LEU A 235 0.46 12.36 2.80
N CYS A 236 -0.56 11.70 2.27
CA CYS A 236 -0.37 10.52 1.43
C CYS A 236 0.45 10.88 0.19
N THR A 237 0.06 11.96 -0.50
CA THR A 237 0.79 12.51 -1.65
C THR A 237 2.21 12.91 -1.27
N PHE A 238 2.39 13.58 -0.12
CA PHE A 238 3.70 13.97 0.38
C PHE A 238 4.60 12.76 0.63
N GLN A 239 4.12 11.75 1.37
CA GLN A 239 4.87 10.53 1.63
C GLN A 239 5.26 9.86 0.32
N ALA A 240 4.32 9.71 -0.61
CA ALA A 240 4.55 9.09 -1.90
C ALA A 240 5.57 9.82 -2.78
N VAL A 241 5.47 11.15 -2.88
CA VAL A 241 6.45 12.00 -3.58
C VAL A 241 7.84 11.74 -3.03
N PHE A 242 7.97 11.67 -1.70
CA PHE A 242 9.26 11.46 -1.07
C PHE A 242 9.79 10.04 -1.29
N GLN A 243 8.94 9.02 -1.26
CA GLN A 243 9.33 7.64 -1.60
C GLN A 243 9.85 7.54 -3.03
N ILE A 244 9.06 8.02 -3.99
CA ILE A 244 9.35 7.86 -5.42
C ILE A 244 10.59 8.67 -5.80
N TYR A 245 10.60 9.97 -5.50
CA TYR A 245 11.65 10.87 -5.98
C TYR A 245 12.99 10.59 -5.29
N TRP A 246 13.00 10.55 -3.95
CA TRP A 246 14.26 10.41 -3.22
C TRP A 246 14.77 8.98 -3.20
N GLY A 247 13.88 7.98 -3.21
CA GLY A 247 14.25 6.58 -3.41
C GLY A 247 14.98 6.39 -4.73
N PHE A 248 14.35 6.83 -5.84
CA PHE A 248 14.94 6.66 -7.16
C PHE A 248 16.22 7.50 -7.35
N ALA A 249 16.25 8.74 -6.87
CA ALA A 249 17.46 9.57 -6.89
C ALA A 249 18.62 8.91 -6.13
N GLY A 250 18.35 8.31 -4.96
CA GLY A 250 19.35 7.59 -4.17
C GLY A 250 20.00 6.44 -4.93
N ILE A 251 19.20 5.68 -5.69
CA ILE A 251 19.68 4.55 -6.51
C ILE A 251 20.54 5.05 -7.67
N LEU A 252 20.16 6.14 -8.33
CA LEU A 252 20.98 6.75 -9.38
C LEU A 252 22.32 7.25 -8.84
N TRP A 253 22.31 7.93 -7.69
CA TRP A 253 23.54 8.35 -7.03
C TRP A 253 24.43 7.16 -6.62
N TRP A 254 23.84 6.05 -6.19
CA TRP A 254 24.56 4.80 -5.93
C TRP A 254 25.22 4.24 -7.20
N LEU A 255 24.51 4.21 -8.33
CA LEU A 255 25.08 3.76 -9.60
C LEU A 255 26.32 4.60 -9.98
N PHE A 256 26.23 5.93 -9.91
CA PHE A 256 27.36 6.80 -10.20
C PHE A 256 28.53 6.56 -9.24
N LEU A 257 28.27 6.31 -7.97
CA LEU A 257 29.30 5.97 -6.99
C LEU A 257 30.01 4.66 -7.35
N VAL A 258 29.27 3.61 -7.68
CA VAL A 258 29.82 2.32 -8.07
C VAL A 258 30.64 2.44 -9.36
N ALA A 259 30.07 3.07 -10.39
CA ALA A 259 30.73 3.28 -11.67
C ALA A 259 32.03 4.06 -11.49
N LYS A 260 32.00 5.13 -10.70
CA LYS A 260 33.17 5.95 -10.42
C LYS A 260 34.23 5.21 -9.63
N ALA A 261 33.84 4.42 -8.63
CA ALA A 261 34.78 3.56 -7.89
C ALA A 261 35.46 2.55 -8.83
N ALA A 262 34.69 1.90 -9.72
CA ALA A 262 35.21 0.98 -10.71
C ALA A 262 36.19 1.66 -11.68
N LEU A 263 35.85 2.82 -12.22
CA LEU A 263 36.69 3.56 -13.16
C LEU A 263 38.01 4.03 -12.52
N LEU A 264 37.94 4.55 -11.28
CA LEU A 264 39.13 5.01 -10.55
C LEU A 264 40.10 3.87 -10.26
N VAL A 265 39.60 2.70 -9.84
CA VAL A 265 40.45 1.53 -9.58
C VAL A 265 41.06 0.97 -10.87
N ASN A 266 40.37 1.13 -12.01
CA ASN A 266 40.89 0.79 -13.33
C ASN A 266 41.84 1.85 -13.93
N GLY A 267 42.15 2.93 -13.20
CA GLY A 267 43.12 3.95 -13.63
C GLY A 267 42.60 4.92 -14.70
N PHE A 268 41.29 4.96 -14.95
CA PHE A 268 40.72 5.92 -15.88
C PHE A 268 40.81 7.34 -15.32
N LYS A 269 41.43 8.24 -16.11
CA LYS A 269 41.38 9.68 -15.84
C LYS A 269 40.02 10.21 -16.23
N THR A 270 39.46 11.02 -15.36
CA THR A 270 38.06 11.45 -15.42
C THR A 270 37.97 12.96 -15.33
N HIS A 271 37.18 13.58 -16.20
CA HIS A 271 36.96 15.03 -16.19
C HIS A 271 35.96 15.40 -15.10
N MET A 272 36.49 15.73 -13.91
CA MET A 272 35.71 15.91 -12.68
C MET A 272 34.48 16.83 -12.83
N TRP A 273 34.64 17.98 -13.49
CA TRP A 273 33.58 18.99 -13.60
C TRP A 273 32.43 18.57 -14.52
N ALA A 274 32.75 18.06 -15.72
CA ALA A 274 31.73 17.62 -16.67
C ALA A 274 30.94 16.44 -16.10
N GLU A 275 31.64 15.46 -15.51
CA GLU A 275 31.01 14.32 -14.86
C GLU A 275 30.10 14.73 -13.70
N MET A 276 30.52 15.70 -12.89
CA MET A 276 29.70 16.21 -11.79
C MET A 276 28.41 16.84 -12.30
N ILE A 277 28.48 17.69 -13.33
CA ILE A 277 27.30 18.33 -13.92
C ILE A 277 26.36 17.27 -14.52
N CYS A 278 26.91 16.33 -15.31
CA CYS A 278 26.12 15.25 -15.90
C CYS A 278 25.46 14.37 -14.84
N ALA A 279 26.18 14.01 -13.76
CA ALA A 279 25.65 13.21 -12.67
C ALA A 279 24.51 13.93 -11.95
N HIS A 280 24.63 15.23 -11.65
CA HIS A 280 23.56 15.99 -11.01
C HIS A 280 22.34 16.12 -11.93
N ALA A 281 22.56 16.46 -13.20
CA ALA A 281 21.48 16.56 -14.19
C ALA A 281 20.71 15.23 -14.31
N TYR A 282 21.42 14.11 -14.32
CA TYR A 282 20.81 12.79 -14.42
C TYR A 282 20.14 12.33 -13.12
N CYS A 283 20.84 12.38 -11.98
CA CYS A 283 20.35 11.85 -10.70
C CYS A 283 19.19 12.65 -10.13
N TRP A 284 19.03 13.93 -10.49
CA TRP A 284 17.88 14.74 -10.09
C TRP A 284 16.82 14.85 -11.20
N GLY A 285 17.26 14.97 -12.46
CA GLY A 285 16.35 15.14 -13.59
C GLY A 285 15.50 13.91 -13.88
N VAL A 286 16.09 12.70 -13.87
CA VAL A 286 15.34 11.47 -14.18
C VAL A 286 14.25 11.18 -13.14
N PRO A 287 14.51 11.23 -11.81
CA PRO A 287 13.46 11.07 -10.82
C PRO A 287 12.41 12.19 -10.88
N PHE A 288 12.81 13.43 -11.22
CA PHE A 288 11.87 14.55 -11.36
C PHE A 288 10.88 14.31 -12.52
N ILE A 289 11.39 13.90 -13.68
CA ILE A 289 10.56 13.56 -14.85
C ILE A 289 9.62 12.40 -14.50
N SER A 290 10.14 11.36 -13.86
CA SER A 290 9.38 10.18 -13.44
C SER A 290 8.24 10.54 -12.48
N LEU A 291 8.53 11.33 -11.44
CA LEU A 291 7.52 11.81 -10.50
C LEU A 291 6.47 12.69 -11.20
N THR A 292 6.90 13.61 -12.07
CA THR A 292 6.00 14.49 -12.82
C THR A 292 5.04 13.69 -13.69
N MET A 293 5.53 12.63 -14.36
CA MET A 293 4.69 11.73 -15.15
C MET A 293 3.64 11.03 -14.28
N LEU A 294 4.02 10.51 -13.11
CA LEU A 294 3.08 9.84 -12.21
C LEU A 294 2.02 10.81 -11.65
N LEU A 295 2.42 12.01 -11.23
CA LEU A 295 1.49 13.04 -10.75
C LEU A 295 0.55 13.54 -11.85
N ALA A 296 1.06 13.78 -13.05
CA ALA A 296 0.26 14.23 -14.19
C ALA A 296 -0.83 13.23 -14.60
N ASN A 297 -0.63 11.95 -14.31
CA ASN A 297 -1.57 10.87 -14.64
C ASN A 297 -2.37 10.38 -13.42
N GLY A 298 -2.29 11.06 -12.27
CA GLY A 298 -3.05 10.68 -11.08
C GLY A 298 -2.63 9.34 -10.46
N LYS A 299 -1.39 8.90 -10.67
CA LYS A 299 -0.88 7.58 -10.25
C LYS A 299 -0.17 7.57 -8.90
N VAL A 300 -0.30 8.66 -8.14
CA VAL A 300 0.24 8.79 -6.79
C VAL A 300 -0.89 8.64 -5.77
N GLY A 301 -0.67 7.80 -4.76
CA GLY A 301 -1.66 7.53 -3.72
C GLY A 301 -1.29 6.34 -2.85
N SER A 302 -2.29 5.82 -2.14
CA SER A 302 -2.16 4.64 -1.30
C SER A 302 -2.40 3.37 -2.09
N GLY A 303 -1.34 2.62 -2.37
CA GLY A 303 -1.42 1.34 -3.09
C GLY A 303 -0.55 0.22 -2.51
N SER A 304 0.33 0.52 -1.55
CA SER A 304 1.13 -0.48 -0.85
C SER A 304 1.02 -0.32 0.67
N PRO A 305 0.36 -1.22 1.39
CA PRO A 305 0.33 -1.22 2.85
C PRO A 305 1.73 -1.11 3.49
N PRO A 306 1.95 -0.26 4.53
CA PRO A 306 1.10 0.77 5.09
C PRO A 306 1.43 2.19 4.59
N ILE A 307 2.16 2.32 3.48
CA ILE A 307 2.70 3.60 3.03
C ILE A 307 2.02 4.07 1.74
N CYS A 308 1.91 5.37 1.61
CA CYS A 308 1.56 5.96 0.32
C CYS A 308 2.78 5.96 -0.60
N ASN A 309 2.61 5.44 -1.81
CA ASN A 309 3.63 5.43 -2.85
C ASN A 309 3.01 5.61 -4.23
N TYR A 310 2.37 4.59 -4.76
CA TYR A 310 1.69 4.60 -6.04
C TYR A 310 0.25 4.19 -5.80
N LEU A 311 -0.67 4.78 -6.54
CA LEU A 311 -2.06 4.40 -6.47
C LEU A 311 -2.22 3.09 -7.27
N VAL A 312 -2.66 2.02 -6.59
CA VAL A 312 -3.14 0.80 -7.25
C VAL A 312 -4.67 0.87 -7.25
N ALA A 313 -5.22 1.83 -8.00
CA ALA A 313 -6.67 1.95 -8.12
C ALA A 313 -7.14 1.22 -9.37
N GLY A 314 -7.92 0.16 -9.18
CA GLY A 314 -8.69 -0.50 -10.23
C GLY A 314 -7.97 -1.66 -10.92
N ALA A 315 -8.69 -2.77 -11.04
CA ALA A 315 -8.34 -3.89 -11.88
C ALA A 315 -8.33 -3.44 -13.35
N GLY A 316 -7.15 -3.29 -13.93
CA GLY A 316 -6.96 -2.93 -15.35
C GLY A 316 -6.06 -1.72 -15.54
N ASP A 317 -4.86 -1.97 -16.04
CA ASP A 317 -3.83 -1.02 -16.50
C ASP A 317 -2.96 -0.26 -15.48
N ASP A 318 -3.33 -0.04 -14.22
CA ASP A 318 -2.50 0.84 -13.37
C ASP A 318 -1.10 0.29 -13.02
N GLY A 319 -0.92 -1.03 -13.10
CA GLY A 319 0.37 -1.68 -12.87
C GLY A 319 1.45 -1.34 -13.91
N TRP A 320 1.13 -0.82 -15.10
CA TRP A 320 2.14 -0.49 -16.11
C TRP A 320 2.90 0.79 -15.75
N TRP A 321 2.24 1.76 -15.12
CA TRP A 321 2.85 3.05 -14.76
C TRP A 321 3.99 2.87 -13.79
N ILE A 322 3.76 2.14 -12.70
CA ILE A 322 4.81 1.84 -11.73
C ILE A 322 5.96 1.04 -12.36
N GLN A 323 5.64 0.03 -13.18
CA GLN A 323 6.66 -0.80 -13.80
C GLN A 323 7.52 0.01 -14.77
N SER A 324 6.91 0.75 -15.68
CA SER A 324 7.64 1.47 -16.73
C SER A 324 8.40 2.69 -16.22
N VAL A 325 7.86 3.39 -15.21
CA VAL A 325 8.43 4.67 -14.74
C VAL A 325 9.42 4.47 -13.59
N LEU A 326 9.23 3.44 -12.75
CA LEU A 326 10.05 3.23 -11.56
C LEU A 326 10.84 1.92 -11.62
N LEU A 327 10.16 0.78 -11.63
CA LEU A 327 10.80 -0.53 -11.39
C LEU A 327 11.68 -1.02 -12.55
N ILE A 328 11.24 -0.89 -13.81
CA ILE A 328 12.08 -1.28 -14.95
C ILE A 328 13.33 -0.40 -15.04
N PRO A 329 13.24 0.95 -14.95
CA PRO A 329 14.42 1.81 -14.85
C PRO A 329 15.31 1.47 -13.66
N GLU A 330 14.75 1.21 -12.48
CA GLU A 330 15.47 0.78 -11.29
C GLU A 330 16.23 -0.53 -11.53
N ALA A 331 15.56 -1.58 -12.01
CA ALA A 331 16.17 -2.85 -12.37
C ALA A 331 17.32 -2.69 -13.38
N ILE A 332 17.15 -1.85 -14.42
CA ILE A 332 18.23 -1.53 -15.38
C ILE A 332 19.42 -0.90 -14.66
N VAL A 333 19.18 0.07 -13.78
CA VAL A 333 20.22 0.75 -13.00
C VAL A 333 20.95 -0.23 -12.08
N LEU A 334 20.22 -1.12 -11.40
CA LEU A 334 20.79 -2.16 -10.54
C LEU A 334 21.65 -3.15 -11.33
N LEU A 335 21.20 -3.58 -12.52
CA LEU A 335 21.97 -4.46 -13.41
C LEU A 335 23.27 -3.81 -13.89
N ILE A 336 23.21 -2.56 -14.33
CA ILE A 336 24.42 -1.80 -14.73
C ILE A 336 25.34 -1.63 -13.51
N GLY A 337 24.79 -1.33 -12.33
CA GLY A 337 25.53 -1.23 -11.08
C GLY A 337 26.22 -2.54 -10.70
N CYS A 338 25.56 -3.68 -10.89
CA CYS A 338 26.15 -5.01 -10.68
C CYS A 338 27.30 -5.28 -11.64
N CYS A 339 27.21 -4.84 -12.89
CA CYS A 339 28.32 -4.94 -13.86
C CYS A 339 29.54 -4.13 -13.39
N PHE A 340 29.34 -2.88 -12.95
CA PHE A 340 30.43 -2.05 -12.43
C PHE A 340 30.99 -2.58 -11.09
N MET A 341 30.15 -3.09 -10.19
CA MET A 341 30.61 -3.74 -8.96
C MET A 341 31.45 -4.98 -9.26
N THR A 342 31.03 -5.79 -10.23
CA THR A 342 31.79 -6.96 -10.68
C THR A 342 33.14 -6.55 -11.25
N ALA A 343 33.17 -5.51 -12.10
CA ALA A 343 34.42 -4.95 -12.63
C ALA A 343 35.33 -4.40 -11.51
N LEU A 344 34.76 -3.69 -10.53
CA LEU A 344 35.49 -3.18 -9.36
C LEU A 344 36.12 -4.30 -8.55
N LEU A 345 35.34 -5.34 -8.21
CA LEU A 345 35.81 -6.50 -7.45
C LEU A 345 36.89 -7.27 -8.21
N TYR A 346 36.68 -7.52 -9.51
CA TYR A 346 37.65 -8.18 -10.37
C TYR A 346 38.98 -7.41 -10.41
N THR A 347 38.96 -6.10 -10.63
CA THR A 347 40.17 -5.27 -10.68
C THR A 347 40.88 -5.24 -9.32
N LEU A 348 40.15 -5.10 -8.20
CA LEU A 348 40.75 -5.17 -6.87
C LEU A 348 41.43 -6.51 -6.60
N ILE A 349 40.77 -7.62 -6.94
CA ILE A 349 41.33 -8.97 -6.75
C ILE A 349 42.54 -9.18 -7.67
N LYS A 350 42.45 -8.78 -8.94
CA LYS A 350 43.50 -8.99 -9.94
C LYS A 350 44.79 -8.22 -9.61
N TYR A 351 44.68 -6.96 -9.20
CA TYR A 351 45.85 -6.09 -9.01
C TYR A 351 46.32 -6.00 -7.56
N GLU A 352 45.41 -6.09 -6.57
CA GLU A 352 45.75 -5.94 -5.15
C GLU A 352 45.51 -7.22 -4.32
N GLY A 353 44.92 -8.26 -4.91
CA GLY A 353 44.52 -9.47 -4.20
C GLY A 353 43.50 -9.22 -3.09
N PHE A 354 43.43 -10.13 -2.11
CA PHE A 354 42.58 -9.96 -0.92
C PHE A 354 42.97 -8.75 -0.06
N LYS A 355 44.20 -8.24 -0.17
CA LYS A 355 44.62 -7.03 0.53
C LYS A 355 43.86 -5.80 0.04
N GLY A 356 43.58 -5.70 -1.26
CA GLY A 356 42.79 -4.60 -1.82
C GLY A 356 41.34 -4.63 -1.35
N LEU A 357 40.73 -5.81 -1.31
CA LEU A 357 39.40 -6.00 -0.73
C LEU A 357 39.35 -5.55 0.73
N ARG A 358 40.37 -5.88 1.54
CA ARG A 358 40.43 -5.43 2.95
C ARG A 358 40.60 -3.91 3.06
N LYS A 359 41.46 -3.30 2.23
CA LYS A 359 41.68 -1.84 2.21
C LYS A 359 40.42 -1.07 1.82
N LYS A 360 39.63 -1.61 0.88
CA LYS A 360 38.38 -1.01 0.39
C LYS A 360 37.13 -1.61 1.01
N GLY A 361 37.27 -2.49 2.00
CA GLY A 361 36.17 -3.30 2.55
C GLY A 361 35.00 -2.45 3.02
N ARG A 362 35.28 -1.33 3.69
CA ARG A 362 34.25 -0.38 4.15
C ARG A 362 33.38 0.16 3.00
N LEU A 363 33.99 0.50 1.87
CA LEU A 363 33.26 0.96 0.68
C LEU A 363 32.48 -0.19 0.04
N LEU A 364 33.10 -1.37 -0.10
CA LEU A 364 32.44 -2.53 -0.70
C LEU A 364 31.23 -3.00 0.14
N THR A 365 31.39 -3.09 1.46
CA THR A 365 30.28 -3.39 2.38
C THR A 365 29.15 -2.39 2.20
N TYR A 366 29.46 -1.09 2.09
CA TYR A 366 28.44 -0.08 1.85
C TYR A 366 27.70 -0.29 0.52
N LEU A 367 28.43 -0.50 -0.58
CA LEU A 367 27.83 -0.72 -1.89
C LEU A 367 26.92 -1.96 -1.91
N ILE A 368 27.31 -3.03 -1.21
CA ILE A 368 26.55 -4.27 -1.09
C ILE A 368 25.33 -4.09 -0.17
N CYS A 369 25.48 -3.43 0.98
CA CYS A 369 24.37 -3.13 1.89
C CYS A 369 23.31 -2.23 1.24
N PHE A 370 23.70 -1.40 0.26
CA PHE A 370 22.76 -0.64 -0.54
C PHE A 370 22.14 -1.50 -1.66
N LEU A 371 22.90 -2.37 -2.31
CA LEU A 371 22.38 -3.23 -3.38
C LEU A 371 21.30 -4.21 -2.88
N ILE A 372 21.56 -4.91 -1.77
CA ILE A 372 20.71 -6.02 -1.31
C ILE A 372 19.25 -5.59 -1.10
N PRO A 373 18.94 -4.49 -0.38
CA PRO A 373 17.56 -4.05 -0.17
C PRO A 373 16.84 -3.68 -1.46
N ASN A 374 17.52 -3.03 -2.41
CA ASN A 374 16.89 -2.65 -3.69
C ASN A 374 16.64 -3.87 -4.59
N VAL A 375 17.57 -4.83 -4.62
CA VAL A 375 17.33 -6.13 -5.31
C VAL A 375 16.19 -6.89 -4.64
N TYR A 376 16.12 -6.89 -3.32
CA TYR A 376 15.00 -7.49 -2.60
C TYR A 376 13.68 -6.78 -2.92
N LEU A 377 13.65 -5.45 -3.01
CA LEU A 377 12.45 -4.69 -3.38
C LEU A 377 11.92 -5.12 -4.75
N GLU A 378 12.81 -5.23 -5.75
CA GLU A 378 12.46 -5.73 -7.08
C GLU A 378 11.89 -7.15 -7.02
N ILE A 379 12.60 -8.08 -6.37
CA ILE A 379 12.14 -9.46 -6.21
C ILE A 379 10.80 -9.51 -5.48
N PHE A 380 10.66 -8.77 -4.39
CA PHE A 380 9.46 -8.71 -3.57
C PHE A 380 8.28 -8.20 -4.40
N TYR A 381 8.47 -7.14 -5.19
CA TYR A 381 7.43 -6.62 -6.06
C TYR A 381 7.04 -7.64 -7.14
N TYR A 382 8.01 -8.22 -7.85
CA TYR A 382 7.71 -9.20 -8.89
C TYR A 382 7.10 -10.49 -8.33
N VAL A 383 7.54 -10.98 -7.17
CA VAL A 383 6.96 -12.14 -6.49
C VAL A 383 5.55 -11.82 -6.05
N SER A 384 5.32 -10.65 -5.43
CA SER A 384 3.98 -10.22 -5.03
C SER A 384 3.06 -10.12 -6.25
N LYS A 385 3.55 -9.57 -7.36
CA LYS A 385 2.80 -9.44 -8.61
C LYS A 385 2.58 -10.76 -9.37
N THR A 386 3.55 -11.67 -9.36
CA THR A 386 3.42 -12.97 -10.07
C THR A 386 2.56 -13.96 -9.30
N HIS A 387 2.48 -13.80 -7.98
CA HIS A 387 1.46 -14.46 -7.17
C HIS A 387 0.09 -13.77 -7.24
N ASP A 388 -0.07 -12.68 -8.01
CA ASP A 388 -1.36 -11.99 -8.17
C ASP A 388 -2.32 -12.80 -9.08
N ASN A 389 -2.82 -13.92 -8.57
CA ASN A 389 -4.26 -14.18 -8.61
C ASN A 389 -4.98 -13.34 -7.55
N ARG A 390 -4.35 -12.32 -6.97
CA ARG A 390 -4.85 -11.51 -5.86
C ARG A 390 -6.18 -10.87 -6.17
N GLU A 391 -6.41 -10.37 -7.37
CA GLU A 391 -7.75 -9.91 -7.78
C GLU A 391 -8.77 -11.05 -7.73
N VAL A 392 -8.39 -12.24 -8.20
CA VAL A 392 -9.23 -13.45 -8.18
C VAL A 392 -9.47 -13.96 -6.76
N ASP A 393 -8.47 -13.94 -5.90
CA ASP A 393 -8.53 -14.44 -4.54
C ASP A 393 -9.20 -13.45 -3.59
N ILE A 394 -8.99 -12.14 -3.78
CA ILE A 394 -9.81 -11.10 -3.16
C ILE A 394 -11.25 -11.27 -3.62
N ALA A 395 -11.50 -11.39 -4.92
CA ALA A 395 -12.87 -11.60 -5.43
C ALA A 395 -13.48 -12.88 -4.85
N ARG A 396 -12.71 -13.97 -4.72
CA ARG A 396 -13.17 -15.24 -4.13
C ARG A 396 -13.44 -15.11 -2.63
N TRP A 397 -12.61 -14.36 -1.92
CA TRP A 397 -12.79 -14.10 -0.49
C TRP A 397 -13.98 -13.18 -0.22
N LEU A 398 -14.11 -12.09 -0.98
CA LEU A 398 -15.26 -11.19 -0.99
C LEU A 398 -16.54 -11.95 -1.34
N THR A 399 -16.50 -12.81 -2.36
CA THR A 399 -17.57 -13.76 -2.70
C THR A 399 -17.93 -14.67 -1.54
N CYS A 400 -16.94 -15.24 -0.85
CA CYS A 400 -17.17 -16.08 0.30
C CYS A 400 -17.86 -15.30 1.42
N LEU A 401 -17.37 -14.10 1.76
CA LEU A 401 -17.98 -13.25 2.78
C LEU A 401 -19.42 -12.90 2.40
N ALA A 402 -19.67 -12.65 1.12
CA ALA A 402 -20.98 -12.33 0.60
C ALA A 402 -21.96 -13.51 0.66
N THR A 403 -21.47 -14.75 0.51
CA THR A 403 -22.30 -15.96 0.43
C THR A 403 -22.45 -16.69 1.76
N ASN A 404 -21.43 -16.67 2.62
CA ASN A 404 -21.37 -17.42 3.87
C ASN A 404 -21.64 -16.57 5.12
N TYR A 405 -22.21 -15.37 4.97
CA TYR A 405 -22.52 -14.46 6.08
C TYR A 405 -23.26 -15.15 7.26
N ALA A 406 -24.05 -16.19 6.97
CA ALA A 406 -24.80 -16.94 7.98
C ALA A 406 -24.18 -18.31 8.37
N THR A 407 -23.25 -18.87 7.61
CA THR A 407 -22.90 -20.30 7.67
C THR A 407 -21.51 -20.60 8.23
N GLY A 408 -20.63 -19.61 8.38
CA GLY A 408 -19.33 -19.79 9.05
C GLY A 408 -18.24 -18.84 8.56
N PRO A 409 -17.04 -18.90 9.16
CA PRO A 409 -15.91 -18.05 8.76
C PRO A 409 -15.41 -18.45 7.37
N CYS A 410 -15.11 -17.44 6.54
CA CYS A 410 -14.33 -17.64 5.32
C CYS A 410 -12.87 -17.90 5.68
N GLU A 411 -12.19 -18.74 4.90
CA GLU A 411 -10.74 -18.88 5.01
C GLU A 411 -10.06 -17.52 4.79
N ASP A 412 -8.98 -17.27 5.53
CA ASP A 412 -8.18 -16.05 5.39
C ASP A 412 -7.74 -15.85 3.92
N ILE A 413 -7.54 -14.60 3.51
CA ILE A 413 -7.04 -14.28 2.16
C ILE A 413 -5.65 -14.92 1.98
N LEU A 414 -5.58 -16.08 1.34
CA LEU A 414 -4.35 -16.85 1.12
C LEU A 414 -3.29 -16.07 0.32
N THR A 415 -3.68 -15.00 -0.36
CA THR A 415 -2.84 -14.11 -1.17
C THR A 415 -2.67 -12.71 -0.60
N ALA A 416 -3.03 -12.49 0.67
CA ALA A 416 -2.53 -11.31 1.36
C ALA A 416 -0.99 -11.29 1.24
N PRO A 417 -0.37 -10.10 0.99
CA PRO A 417 1.08 -10.04 0.96
C PRO A 417 1.61 -10.62 2.26
N ASN A 418 2.61 -11.49 2.14
CA ASN A 418 3.14 -12.20 3.29
C ASN A 418 3.65 -11.17 4.32
N TYR A 419 2.95 -11.06 5.46
CA TYR A 419 3.29 -10.07 6.50
C TYR A 419 4.76 -10.12 6.90
N PRO A 420 5.35 -11.30 7.21
CA PRO A 420 6.80 -11.42 7.40
C PRO A 420 7.66 -10.85 6.26
N ALA A 421 7.30 -11.07 4.99
CA ALA A 421 8.03 -10.52 3.86
C ALA A 421 7.95 -8.99 3.80
N GLN A 422 6.81 -8.40 4.18
CA GLN A 422 6.67 -6.96 4.32
C GLN A 422 7.51 -6.41 5.48
N VAL A 423 7.53 -7.08 6.63
CA VAL A 423 8.41 -6.71 7.75
C VAL A 423 9.88 -6.77 7.32
N VAL A 424 10.29 -7.81 6.60
CA VAL A 424 11.65 -7.93 6.04
C VAL A 424 11.94 -6.78 5.07
N ASN A 425 10.99 -6.37 4.23
CA ASN A 425 11.15 -5.21 3.36
C ASN A 425 11.47 -3.95 4.17
N VAL A 426 10.69 -3.67 5.24
CA VAL A 426 10.93 -2.52 6.13
C VAL A 426 12.32 -2.59 6.77
N LEU A 427 12.69 -3.76 7.29
CA LEU A 427 13.99 -3.97 7.95
C LEU A 427 15.16 -3.85 6.97
N LEU A 428 14.99 -4.26 5.72
CA LEU A 428 16.01 -4.14 4.68
C LEU A 428 16.21 -2.68 4.27
N VAL A 429 15.13 -1.93 4.07
CA VAL A 429 15.22 -0.48 3.84
C VAL A 429 15.91 0.21 5.03
N ALA A 430 15.54 -0.17 6.26
CA ALA A 430 16.20 0.30 7.48
C ALA A 430 17.68 -0.08 7.56
N SER A 431 18.08 -1.24 7.03
CA SER A 431 19.47 -1.71 7.06
C SER A 431 20.41 -0.80 6.25
N VAL A 432 19.91 -0.16 5.18
CA VAL A 432 20.67 0.84 4.42
C VAL A 432 21.07 2.00 5.34
N ILE A 433 20.15 2.42 6.21
CA ILE A 433 20.34 3.52 7.17
C ILE A 433 21.37 3.15 8.24
N PHE A 434 21.25 1.97 8.83
CA PHE A 434 22.26 1.50 9.79
C PHE A 434 23.63 1.35 9.13
N SER A 435 23.68 0.95 7.87
CA SER A 435 24.94 0.91 7.12
C SER A 435 25.57 2.31 7.03
N TYR A 436 24.79 3.39 6.82
CA TYR A 436 25.32 4.76 6.87
C TYR A 436 25.88 5.15 8.23
N MET A 437 25.16 4.82 9.31
CA MET A 437 25.62 5.15 10.65
C MET A 437 26.95 4.46 10.95
N LEU A 438 27.03 3.15 10.69
CA LEU A 438 28.24 2.35 10.92
C LEU A 438 29.39 2.79 10.01
N ILE A 439 29.09 3.11 8.75
CA ILE A 439 30.09 3.36 7.71
C ILE A 439 30.47 4.84 7.59
N PHE A 440 29.69 5.81 8.04
CA PHE A 440 30.03 7.23 7.95
C PHE A 440 29.90 7.94 9.29
N GLY A 441 28.85 7.64 10.07
CA GLY A 441 28.64 8.24 11.39
C GLY A 441 29.75 7.90 12.38
N LEU A 442 30.29 6.69 12.35
CA LEU A 442 31.37 6.26 13.25
C LEU A 442 32.78 6.74 12.84
N LYS A 443 32.90 7.67 11.87
CA LYS A 443 34.22 8.27 11.57
C LYS A 443 34.62 9.24 12.68
N LEU A 444 35.83 9.07 13.20
CA LEU A 444 36.42 9.98 14.19
C LEU A 444 36.37 11.45 13.74
N SER A 445 36.52 11.71 12.43
CA SER A 445 36.42 13.05 11.86
C SER A 445 35.05 13.72 12.06
N VAL A 446 33.96 12.94 12.08
CA VAL A 446 32.60 13.44 12.32
C VAL A 446 32.46 13.83 13.79
N PHE A 447 32.91 12.98 14.72
CA PHE A 447 32.92 13.30 16.14
C PHE A 447 33.81 14.49 16.49
N GLN A 448 35.00 14.58 15.89
CA GLN A 448 35.89 15.73 16.07
C GLN A 448 35.25 17.03 15.60
N TRP A 449 34.47 16.99 14.51
CA TRP A 449 33.72 18.15 14.04
C TRP A 449 32.68 18.61 15.06
N TRP A 450 31.84 17.67 15.54
CA TRP A 450 30.83 17.97 16.56
C TRP A 450 31.45 18.48 17.86
N TRP A 451 32.52 17.84 18.31
CA TRP A 451 33.24 18.26 19.51
C TRP A 451 33.71 19.72 19.41
N ALA A 452 34.30 20.11 18.28
CA ALA A 452 34.71 21.49 18.11
C ALA A 452 33.57 22.46 17.91
N LEU A 453 32.48 22.05 17.24
CA LEU A 453 31.31 22.90 17.13
C LEU A 453 30.76 23.21 18.51
N ILE A 454 30.57 22.17 19.33
CA ILE A 454 30.11 22.27 20.72
C ILE A 454 31.07 23.15 21.54
N LYS A 455 32.38 22.89 21.46
CA LYS A 455 33.40 23.71 22.14
C LYS A 455 33.34 25.17 21.70
N GLY A 456 33.20 25.44 20.41
CA GLY A 456 33.10 26.80 19.85
C GLY A 456 31.86 27.53 20.34
N ILE A 457 30.71 26.85 20.40
CA ILE A 457 29.46 27.40 20.95
C ILE A 457 29.64 27.74 22.44
N PHE A 458 30.19 26.84 23.25
CA PHE A 458 30.33 27.07 24.70
C PHE A 458 31.43 28.06 25.08
N THR A 459 32.45 28.24 24.23
CA THR A 459 33.54 29.20 24.48
C THR A 459 33.30 30.57 23.84
N CYS A 460 32.21 30.73 23.07
CA CYS A 460 31.93 31.92 22.25
C CYS A 460 33.09 32.32 21.31
N ASP A 461 33.99 31.39 21.00
CA ASP A 461 35.22 31.65 20.25
C ASP A 461 35.17 31.01 18.86
N PHE A 462 34.25 31.53 18.04
CA PHE A 462 34.06 31.06 16.66
C PHE A 462 35.26 31.37 15.75
N LYS A 463 36.09 32.37 16.11
CA LYS A 463 37.33 32.66 15.35
C LYS A 463 38.34 31.53 15.50
N ASN A 464 38.48 30.96 16.69
CA ASN A 464 39.35 29.81 16.88
C ASN A 464 38.76 28.51 16.32
N PHE A 465 37.43 28.41 16.17
CA PHE A 465 36.80 27.26 15.52
C PHE A 465 37.27 27.06 14.07
N SER A 466 37.30 28.12 13.25
CA SER A 466 37.71 27.99 11.85
C SER A 466 39.19 27.57 11.74
N HIS A 467 40.07 28.21 12.51
CA HIS A 467 41.50 27.88 12.56
C HIS A 467 41.77 26.45 13.01
N TRP A 468 41.16 26.03 14.13
CA TRP A 468 41.31 24.68 14.67
C TRP A 468 40.80 23.62 13.67
N TRP A 469 39.72 23.91 12.95
CA TRP A 469 39.19 22.99 11.95
C TRP A 469 40.13 22.83 10.75
N THR A 470 40.74 23.92 10.28
CA THR A 470 41.80 23.87 9.27
C THR A 470 42.99 23.05 9.74
N ASP A 471 43.42 23.16 11.00
CA ASP A 471 44.57 22.40 11.53
C ASP A 471 44.32 20.89 11.64
N ILE A 472 43.08 20.49 11.97
CA ILE A 472 42.70 19.07 11.91
C ILE A 472 42.66 18.57 10.47
N SER A 473 42.26 19.42 9.53
CA SER A 473 42.23 19.05 8.11
C SER A 473 43.63 18.79 7.55
N THR A 474 44.60 19.62 7.90
CA THR A 474 45.97 19.50 7.41
C THR A 474 46.72 18.33 8.07
N SER A 475 46.51 18.11 9.37
CA SER A 475 47.15 16.99 10.11
C SER A 475 46.66 15.60 9.71
N GLN A 476 45.41 15.44 9.26
CA GLN A 476 44.94 14.16 8.70
C GLN A 476 45.52 13.90 7.31
N THR A 477 45.66 14.95 6.50
CA THR A 477 46.23 14.83 5.15
C THR A 477 47.68 14.37 5.21
N SER A 478 48.49 14.92 6.14
CA SER A 478 49.89 14.55 6.32
C SER A 478 50.11 13.13 6.86
N ARG A 479 49.21 12.62 7.72
CA ARG A 479 49.26 11.20 8.15
C ARG A 479 48.85 10.22 7.06
N SER A 480 47.98 10.64 6.13
CA SER A 480 47.56 9.77 5.03
C SER A 480 48.64 9.62 3.95
N THR A 481 49.43 10.67 3.70
CA THR A 481 50.57 10.62 2.78
C THR A 481 51.74 9.84 3.34
N SER A 482 52.02 9.91 4.65
CA SER A 482 53.09 9.12 5.27
C SER A 482 52.77 7.63 5.42
N ALA A 483 51.50 7.23 5.36
CA ALA A 483 51.08 5.83 5.34
C ALA A 483 50.94 5.24 3.92
N ALA A 484 51.04 6.07 2.89
CA ALA A 484 50.96 5.67 1.48
C ALA A 484 52.34 5.56 0.80
N SER A 485 53.38 6.16 1.40
CA SER A 485 54.80 5.84 1.15
C SER A 485 55.23 4.64 1.97
#